data_AF-A0A432P3W6-F1
#
_entry.id   AF-A0A432P3W6-F1
#
_cell.length_a   1.000
_cell.length_b   1.000
_cell.length_c   1.000
_cell.angle_alpha   90.00
_cell.angle_beta   90.00
_cell.angle_gamma   90.00
#
_symmetry.space_group_name_H-M   'P 1'
#
loop_
_entity.id
_entity.type
_entity.pdbx_description
1 polymer ?
#
loop_
_entity_poly.entity_id
_entity_poly.type
_entity_poly.pdbx_seq_one_letter_code
_entity_poly.pdbx_strand_id
1 'polypeptide(L)'
;MDAEITVTKIIKEAGGVAAIERACIDAGVAITRDAIYKWRHTGIPDRHWRVLIPLTAFGPEEFYRANCIARDIPYPETSEAAE
;
A
#
# COMPACT_ATOMS: atom_id res chain seq x y z
N MET A 1 4.16 18.62 9.32
CA MET A 1 4.39 17.30 9.94
C MET A 1 3.91 16.28 8.95
N ASP A 2 4.77 15.98 7.98
CA ASP A 2 4.54 15.01 6.92
C ASP A 2 4.37 13.66 7.57
N ALA A 3 3.12 13.25 7.75
CA ALA A 3 2.80 12.03 8.44
C ALA A 3 3.20 10.85 7.56
N GLU A 4 4.43 10.37 7.75
CA GLU A 4 5.08 9.26 7.04
C GLU A 4 4.05 8.24 6.54
N ILE A 5 3.87 8.19 5.23
CA ILE A 5 2.93 7.26 4.61
C ILE A 5 3.56 5.87 4.62
N THR A 6 3.10 5.05 5.57
CA THR A 6 3.56 3.68 5.74
C THR A 6 2.47 2.69 5.35
N VAL A 7 2.87 1.47 5.00
CA VAL A 7 1.93 0.38 4.69
C VAL A 7 0.94 0.15 5.84
N THR A 8 1.39 0.30 7.09
CA THR A 8 0.51 0.20 8.27
C THR A 8 -0.60 1.26 8.27
N LYS A 9 -0.29 2.49 7.85
CA LYS A 9 -1.26 3.58 7.76
C LYS A 9 -2.28 3.34 6.65
N ILE A 10 -1.82 2.87 5.48
CA ILE A 10 -2.69 2.47 4.37
C ILE A 10 -3.63 1.35 4.81
N ILE A 11 -3.11 0.31 5.48
CA ILE A 11 -3.92 -0.80 5.97
C ILE A 11 -4.99 -0.31 6.96
N LYS A 12 -4.64 0.64 7.84
CA LYS A 12 -5.58 1.19 8.83
C LYS A 12 -6.69 2.02 8.17
N GLU A 13 -6.34 2.88 7.21
CA GLU A 13 -7.30 3.68 6.43
C GLU A 13 -8.22 2.80 5.58
N ALA A 14 -7.72 1.69 5.04
CA ALA A 14 -8.51 0.75 4.26
C ALA A 14 -9.56 -0.03 5.09
N GLY A 15 -9.73 0.30 6.38
CA GLY A 15 -10.61 -0.42 7.31
C GLY A 15 -9.95 -1.62 8.00
N GLY A 16 -8.63 -1.75 7.90
CA GLY A 16 -7.86 -2.83 8.51
C GLY A 16 -7.77 -4.10 7.67
N VAL A 17 -7.01 -5.08 8.17
CA VAL A 17 -6.68 -6.32 7.46
C VAL A 17 -7.93 -7.10 7.02
N ALA A 18 -8.97 -7.14 7.85
CA ALA A 18 -10.20 -7.88 7.54
C ALA A 18 -11.01 -7.24 6.41
N ALA A 19 -11.06 -5.90 6.34
CA ALA A 19 -11.73 -5.19 5.26
C ALA A 19 -11.00 -5.40 3.92
N ILE A 20 -9.67 -5.34 3.95
CA ILE A 20 -8.81 -5.59 2.79
C ILE A 20 -8.97 -7.02 2.26
N GLU A 21 -8.96 -8.01 3.16
CA GLU A 21 -9.19 -9.41 2.82
C GLU A 21 -10.54 -9.57 2.11
N ARG A 22 -11.61 -9.00 2.69
CA ARG A 22 -12.95 -9.08 2.11
C ARG A 22 -13.03 -8.41 0.74
N ALA A 23 -12.45 -7.23 0.60
CA ALA A 23 -12.43 -6.51 -0.68
C ALA A 23 -11.60 -7.24 -1.75
N CYS A 24 -10.49 -7.86 -1.36
CA CYS A 24 -9.71 -8.69 -2.28
C CYS A 24 -10.52 -9.91 -2.74
N ILE A 25 -11.20 -10.60 -1.82
CA ILE A 25 -12.06 -11.74 -2.14
C ILE A 25 -13.20 -11.32 -3.08
N ASP A 26 -13.84 -10.18 -2.81
CA ASP A 26 -14.90 -9.60 -3.64
C ASP A 26 -14.40 -9.27 -5.06
N ALA A 27 -13.18 -8.75 -5.16
CA ALA A 27 -12.48 -8.52 -6.42
C ALA A 27 -11.95 -9.81 -7.11
N GLY A 28 -12.27 -10.99 -6.58
CA GLY A 28 -11.84 -12.29 -7.11
C GLY A 28 -10.36 -12.61 -6.86
N VAL A 29 -9.72 -11.91 -5.92
CA VAL A 29 -8.31 -12.09 -5.56
C VAL A 29 -8.18 -12.86 -4.25
N ALA A 30 -7.67 -14.09 -4.34
CA ALA A 30 -7.37 -14.88 -3.16
C ALA A 30 -6.19 -14.26 -2.39
N ILE A 31 -6.44 -13.91 -1.13
CA ILE A 31 -5.42 -13.42 -0.21
C ILE A 31 -5.71 -13.92 1.21
N THR A 32 -4.64 -14.11 1.99
CA THR A 32 -4.73 -14.44 3.41
C THR A 32 -4.35 -13.24 4.27
N ARG A 33 -4.88 -13.16 5.49
CA ARG A 33 -4.48 -12.14 6.48
C ARG A 33 -2.98 -12.12 6.73
N ASP A 34 -2.34 -13.30 6.77
CA ASP A 34 -0.88 -13.43 6.91
C ASP A 34 -0.11 -12.72 5.80
N ALA A 35 -0.56 -12.85 4.55
CA ALA A 35 0.03 -12.13 3.42
C ALA A 35 -0.10 -10.62 3.59
N ILE A 36 -1.24 -10.13 4.09
CA ILE A 36 -1.48 -8.70 4.35
C ILE A 36 -0.57 -8.21 5.50
N TYR A 37 -0.38 -9.00 6.56
CA TYR A 37 0.56 -8.63 7.63
C TYR A 37 1.99 -8.50 7.13
N LYS A 38 2.40 -9.38 6.20
CA LYS A 38 3.74 -9.34 5.58
C LYS A 38 3.98 -8.09 4.73
N TRP A 39 2.94 -7.43 4.22
CA TRP A 39 3.11 -6.20 3.44
C TRP A 39 3.82 -5.09 4.21
N ARG A 40 3.74 -5.08 5.55
CA ARG A 40 4.48 -4.15 6.40
C ARG A 40 6.00 -4.24 6.25
N HIS A 41 6.49 -5.39 5.77
CA HIS A 41 7.91 -5.68 5.56
C HIS A 41 8.29 -5.79 4.09
N THR A 42 7.36 -6.17 3.21
CA THR A 42 7.65 -6.42 1.79
C THR A 42 7.11 -5.37 0.83
N GLY A 43 6.19 -4.53 1.32
CA GLY A 43 5.33 -3.68 0.50
C GLY A 43 4.05 -4.40 0.04
N ILE A 44 3.08 -3.60 -0.37
CA ILE A 44 1.79 -3.98 -0.96
C ILE A 44 2.00 -4.25 -2.46
N PRO A 45 1.70 -5.46 -2.97
CA PRO A 45 1.82 -5.74 -4.40
C PRO A 45 0.80 -4.94 -5.24
N ASP A 46 1.24 -4.46 -6.41
CA ASP A 46 0.46 -3.59 -7.32
C ASP A 46 -0.92 -4.16 -7.70
N ARG A 47 -1.03 -5.48 -7.88
CA ARG A 47 -2.31 -6.17 -8.15
C ARG A 47 -3.41 -5.90 -7.11
N HIS A 48 -3.03 -5.51 -5.89
CA HIS A 48 -3.95 -5.18 -4.80
C HIS A 48 -4.25 -3.68 -4.72
N TRP A 49 -3.45 -2.82 -5.37
CA TRP A 49 -3.64 -1.37 -5.33
C TRP A 49 -4.99 -0.97 -5.91
N ARG A 50 -5.41 -1.57 -7.03
CA ARG A 50 -6.75 -1.34 -7.61
C ARG A 50 -7.91 -1.59 -6.65
N VAL A 51 -7.73 -2.48 -5.67
CA VAL A 51 -8.73 -2.82 -4.66
C VAL A 51 -8.62 -1.88 -3.45
N LEU A 52 -7.40 -1.46 -3.10
CA LEU A 52 -7.10 -0.66 -1.92
C LEU A 52 -7.27 0.85 -2.14
N ILE A 53 -6.97 1.35 -3.34
CA ILE A 53 -7.16 2.75 -3.73
C ILE A 53 -8.60 3.22 -3.45
N PRO A 54 -9.67 2.54 -3.90
CA PRO A 54 -11.03 2.99 -3.61
C PRO A 54 -11.43 2.86 -2.12
N LEU A 55 -10.68 2.10 -1.32
CA LEU A 55 -10.92 1.94 0.12
C LEU A 55 -10.18 2.97 0.97
N THR A 56 -9.28 3.76 0.37
CA THR A 56 -8.42 4.70 1.06
C THR A 56 -8.49 6.07 0.40
N ALA A 57 -8.01 7.10 1.09
CA ALA A 57 -7.79 8.41 0.47
C ALA A 57 -6.45 8.48 -0.29
N PHE A 58 -5.74 7.36 -0.44
CA PHE A 58 -4.38 7.31 -0.97
C PHE A 58 -4.36 6.89 -2.45
N GLY A 59 -3.59 7.63 -3.25
CA GLY A 59 -3.30 7.32 -4.64
C GLY A 59 -2.13 6.35 -4.81
N PRO A 60 -1.88 5.88 -6.05
CA PRO A 60 -0.79 4.93 -6.34
C PRO A 60 0.60 5.45 -5.95
N GLU A 61 0.82 6.77 -5.92
CA GLU A 61 2.10 7.34 -5.50
C GLU A 61 2.37 7.09 -4.01
N GLU A 62 1.36 7.24 -3.16
CA GLU A 62 1.42 6.97 -1.73
C GLU A 62 1.66 5.49 -1.44
N PHE A 63 1.05 4.58 -2.22
CA PHE A 63 1.35 3.14 -2.13
C PHE A 63 2.80 2.85 -2.52
N TYR A 64 3.31 3.51 -3.56
CA TYR A 64 4.70 3.35 -3.98
C TYR A 64 5.67 3.88 -2.90
N ARG A 65 5.40 5.06 -2.33
CA ARG A 65 6.17 5.63 -1.20
C ARG A 65 6.18 4.69 0.00
N ALA A 66 5.01 4.18 0.39
CA ALA A 66 4.89 3.22 1.48
C ALA A 66 5.68 1.94 1.23
N ASN A 67 5.68 1.45 -0.02
CA ASN A 67 6.45 0.27 -0.40
C ASN A 67 7.95 0.48 -0.36
N CYS A 68 8.43 1.64 -0.81
CA CYS A 68 9.85 1.99 -0.70
C CYS A 68 10.29 1.98 0.76
N ILE A 69 9.53 2.62 1.65
CA ILE A 69 9.80 2.62 3.10
C ILE A 69 9.78 1.20 3.67
N ALA A 70 8.75 0.40 3.34
CA ALA A 70 8.63 -0.96 3.85
C ALA A 70 9.78 -1.88 3.41
N ARG A 71 10.34 -1.64 2.22
CA ARG A 71 11.43 -2.44 1.64
C ARG A 71 12.81 -1.88 1.95
N ASP A 72 12.90 -0.78 2.71
CA ASP A 72 14.12 -0.02 2.94
C ASP A 72 14.83 0.37 1.61
N ILE A 73 14.03 0.60 0.57
CA ILE A 73 14.51 1.02 -0.74
C ILE A 73 14.46 2.55 -0.76
N PRO A 74 15.53 3.25 -1.17
CA PRO A 74 15.47 4.68 -1.36
C PRO A 74 14.37 4.97 -2.38
N TYR A 75 13.32 5.69 -1.95
CA TYR A 75 12.37 6.26 -2.87
C TYR A 75 13.17 7.22 -3.75
N PRO A 76 13.18 7.05 -5.09
CA PRO A 76 13.83 8.03 -5.94
C PRO A 76 13.06 9.33 -5.73
N GLU A 77 13.66 10.27 -4.98
CA GLU A 77 13.27 11.68 -5.07
C GLU A 77 13.32 11.98 -6.55
N THR A 78 12.15 12.20 -7.16
CA THR A 78 12.02 12.49 -8.57
C THR A 78 13.11 13.46 -8.94
N SER A 79 14.07 12.99 -9.75
CA SER A 79 15.11 13.83 -10.32
C SER A 79 14.42 15.07 -10.82
N GLU A 80 14.87 16.22 -10.29
CA GLU A 80 14.45 17.52 -10.76
C GLU A 80 14.40 17.51 -12.29
N ALA A 81 13.35 18.17 -12.77
CA ALA A 81 12.99 18.27 -14.17
C ALA A 81 14.21 18.51 -15.07
N ALA A 82 14.09 17.92 -16.26
CA ALA A 82 14.82 18.24 -17.48
C ALA A 82 15.42 19.66 -17.53
N GLU A 83 16.71 19.74 -17.84
CA GLU A 83 17.30 20.81 -18.66
C GLU A 83 17.68 20.23 -20.03
#